data_AF-F8QDH2-F1
#
_entry.id   AF-F8QDH2-F1
#
_cell.length_a   1.000
_cell.length_b   1.000
_cell.length_c   1.000
_cell.angle_alpha   90.00
_cell.angle_beta   90.00
_cell.angle_gamma   90.00
#
_symmetry.space_group_name_H-M   'P 1'
#
loop_
_entity.id
_entity.type
_entity.pdbx_description
1 polymer ?
#
loop_
_entity_poly.entity_id
_entity_poly.type
_entity_poly.pdbx_seq_one_letter_code
_entity_poly.pdbx_strand_id
1 'polypeptide(L)'
;MFVRLNSLIRAQSGTRWIVIDSLHKLLLHNVAPCVPLRQSVSASGDLGPLAYISSVLTGNPDIYAWYGEGADRKIYNSATLLKKLGMQPIEFIAKEGLSLINGTGASTAVASLAMHDCHILGVASQVLSGFAVEALKGSQEPFTPYLHNAARPHPGQIESAANIRHVLLTSGLARPYHVESDPEASLRQDRYCLRAVPQWLGPQLEDLKHAQETIDIELNSTTDNPIADVKGEYLHHGANFMAMAVTSATEKMRLAVHHIAKLMFAQLTDLLNHTMNSGLPPNLAVGEPSVDYSLKGADIAAASYLSEIAYLASPVSTHVISAEMHNQSINSLALMSGRYTLETVKLCRMLMSTHIFALCQAADLRAMEVLFRKQMFPLLRSETETRFPNVKFDDEFFRLLTNRLILLLNASTDQDSANRFTHVMSDLRSTFLALLDNFPATPEVSIKAISEWHVALAEHGLRIFLAIRESYVPGSPDSAVKLLGRTSALYSFVRGELGVKVHYGNASKDSTAIGTEIGKVFHAWKTPRMAEVLVGILDGQDASAPVTNGVKKVQNGNGHANGHANGSGGGYVN
;
A
#
# COMPACT_ATOMS: atom_id res chain seq x y z
N MET A 1 -15.05 23.07 -7.76
CA MET A 1 -15.09 23.97 -8.94
C MET A 1 -15.06 23.20 -10.24
N PHE A 2 -13.99 22.45 -10.55
CA PHE A 2 -13.86 21.70 -11.81
C PHE A 2 -15.08 20.82 -12.15
N VAL A 3 -15.53 19.98 -11.21
CA VAL A 3 -16.73 19.12 -11.41
C VAL A 3 -17.99 19.94 -11.70
N ARG A 4 -18.18 21.06 -10.99
CA ARG A 4 -19.32 21.97 -11.23
C ARG A 4 -19.24 22.62 -12.61
N LEU A 5 -18.05 23.00 -13.05
CA LEU A 5 -17.85 23.53 -14.40
C LEU A 5 -18.24 22.46 -15.44
N ASN A 6 -17.79 21.21 -15.26
CA ASN A 6 -18.11 20.10 -16.15
C ASN A 6 -19.63 19.85 -16.25
N SER A 7 -20.36 19.92 -15.14
CA SER A 7 -21.81 19.72 -15.18
C SER A 7 -22.57 20.88 -15.83
N LEU A 8 -22.09 22.12 -15.69
CA LEU A 8 -22.72 23.31 -16.28
C LEU A 8 -22.54 23.39 -17.81
N ILE A 9 -21.38 22.98 -18.35
CA ILE A 9 -21.11 23.03 -19.80
C ILE A 9 -21.98 22.06 -20.62
N ARG A 10 -22.72 21.15 -19.96
CA ARG A 10 -23.72 20.28 -20.59
C ARG A 10 -24.97 21.05 -21.07
N ALA A 11 -25.06 22.36 -20.79
CA ALA A 11 -26.08 23.28 -21.28
C ALA A 11 -27.53 22.93 -20.86
N GLN A 12 -27.68 22.25 -19.73
CA GLN A 12 -28.97 21.81 -19.16
C GLN A 12 -29.39 22.59 -17.90
N SER A 13 -28.55 23.53 -17.46
CA SER A 13 -28.68 24.24 -16.17
C SER A 13 -29.27 25.66 -16.26
N GLY A 14 -29.34 26.24 -17.46
CA GLY A 14 -29.84 27.62 -17.67
C GLY A 14 -28.87 28.71 -17.19
N THR A 15 -27.56 28.47 -17.28
CA THR A 15 -26.51 29.38 -16.77
C THR A 15 -25.85 30.15 -17.91
N ARG A 16 -25.67 31.47 -17.78
CA ARG A 16 -25.00 32.28 -18.81
C ARG A 16 -23.53 31.89 -18.95
N TRP A 17 -23.00 32.04 -20.17
CA TRP A 17 -21.59 31.81 -20.47
C TRP A 17 -20.63 32.61 -19.58
N ILE A 18 -20.96 33.87 -19.26
CA ILE A 18 -20.10 34.72 -18.41
C ILE A 18 -19.85 34.12 -17.02
N VAL A 19 -20.81 33.38 -16.45
CA VAL A 19 -20.67 32.70 -15.17
C VAL A 19 -19.74 31.48 -15.29
N ILE A 20 -19.96 30.67 -16.32
CA ILE A 20 -19.14 29.48 -16.64
C ILE A 20 -17.69 29.90 -16.88
N ASP A 21 -17.47 30.90 -17.74
CA ASP A 21 -16.16 31.45 -18.05
C ASP A 21 -15.48 32.06 -16.81
N SER A 22 -16.24 32.70 -15.92
CA SER A 22 -15.67 33.26 -14.69
C SER A 22 -15.27 32.19 -13.67
N LEU A 23 -16.05 31.11 -13.52
CA LEU A 23 -15.63 29.93 -12.74
C LEU A 23 -14.35 29.31 -13.31
N HIS A 24 -14.26 29.21 -14.64
CA HIS A 24 -13.07 28.73 -15.33
C HIS A 24 -11.86 29.64 -15.09
N LYS A 25 -12.03 30.96 -15.15
CA LYS A 25 -10.97 31.93 -14.82
C LYS A 25 -10.46 31.79 -13.39
N LEU A 26 -11.34 31.54 -12.41
CA LEU A 26 -10.91 31.27 -11.03
C LEU A 26 -9.99 30.04 -10.97
N LEU A 27 -10.34 28.96 -11.69
CA LEU A 27 -9.50 27.76 -11.78
C LEU A 27 -8.14 28.05 -12.43
N LEU A 28 -8.12 28.77 -13.56
CA LEU A 28 -6.87 29.13 -14.26
C LEU A 28 -5.92 29.98 -13.40
N HIS A 29 -6.47 30.79 -12.49
CA HIS A 29 -5.69 31.62 -11.57
C HIS A 29 -5.40 30.94 -10.23
N ASN A 30 -5.60 29.62 -10.12
CA ASN A 30 -5.33 28.84 -8.90
C ASN A 30 -6.07 29.39 -7.64
N VAL A 31 -7.24 30.01 -7.84
CA VAL A 31 -8.07 30.48 -6.74
C VAL A 31 -8.70 29.28 -6.05
N ALA A 32 -8.65 29.22 -4.72
CA ALA A 32 -9.38 28.21 -3.93
C ALA A 32 -10.30 28.89 -2.93
N PRO A 33 -11.62 28.89 -3.15
CA PRO A 33 -12.59 29.44 -2.20
C PRO A 33 -12.43 28.84 -0.79
N CYS A 34 -12.59 29.66 0.24
CA CYS A 34 -12.62 29.21 1.63
C CYS A 34 -14.00 28.63 1.93
N VAL A 35 -14.08 27.29 1.90
CA VAL A 35 -15.34 26.56 2.04
C VAL A 35 -15.41 25.87 3.41
N PRO A 36 -16.53 25.97 4.14
CA PRO A 36 -16.74 25.19 5.35
C PRO A 36 -16.66 23.68 5.09
N LEU A 37 -15.96 22.95 5.96
CA LEU A 37 -15.78 21.50 5.84
C LEU A 37 -17.09 20.69 6.06
N ARG A 38 -18.06 21.28 6.77
CA ARG A 38 -19.39 20.73 7.08
C ARG A 38 -20.46 21.62 6.43
N GLN A 39 -21.75 21.38 6.73
CA GLN A 39 -22.93 22.10 6.18
C GLN A 39 -23.49 21.53 4.86
N SER A 40 -23.23 20.25 4.56
CA SER A 40 -23.92 19.53 3.51
C SER A 40 -24.43 18.18 4.02
N VAL A 41 -25.69 17.89 3.69
CA VAL A 41 -26.27 16.53 3.76
C VAL A 41 -26.34 15.89 2.36
N SER A 42 -25.84 16.57 1.33
CA SER A 42 -25.83 16.14 -0.08
C SER A 42 -27.22 15.70 -0.60
N ALA A 43 -28.30 16.34 -0.12
CA ALA A 43 -29.68 16.08 -0.54
C ALA A 43 -30.04 16.88 -1.79
N SER A 44 -30.32 18.18 -1.68
CA SER A 44 -30.52 19.11 -2.81
C SER A 44 -29.19 19.55 -3.43
N GLY A 45 -28.21 18.64 -3.41
CA GLY A 45 -26.81 18.89 -3.69
C GLY A 45 -26.03 19.40 -2.48
N ASP A 46 -24.78 19.80 -2.73
CA ASP A 46 -23.84 20.33 -1.74
C ASP A 46 -24.00 21.84 -1.55
N LEU A 47 -25.24 22.27 -1.24
CA LEU A 47 -25.66 23.68 -1.21
C LEU A 47 -24.70 24.59 -0.46
N GLY A 48 -24.37 24.28 0.80
CA GLY A 48 -23.47 25.07 1.63
C GLY A 48 -22.11 25.25 0.95
N PRO A 49 -21.35 24.15 0.72
CA PRO A 49 -20.06 24.22 0.06
C PRO A 49 -20.07 24.94 -1.30
N LEU A 50 -21.04 24.64 -2.15
CA LEU A 50 -21.13 25.24 -3.48
C LEU A 50 -21.52 26.73 -3.43
N ALA A 51 -22.29 27.17 -2.43
CA ALA A 51 -22.62 28.57 -2.24
C ALA A 51 -21.38 29.43 -1.94
N TYR A 52 -20.45 28.95 -1.11
CA TYR A 52 -19.18 29.68 -0.87
C TYR A 52 -18.33 29.75 -2.14
N ILE A 53 -18.30 28.66 -2.92
CA ILE A 53 -17.56 28.62 -4.19
C ILE A 53 -18.14 29.63 -5.18
N SER A 54 -19.45 29.61 -5.40
CA SER A 54 -20.11 30.48 -6.38
C SER A 54 -20.11 31.94 -5.95
N SER A 55 -20.23 32.21 -4.65
CA SER A 55 -20.27 33.58 -4.13
C SER A 55 -18.92 34.31 -4.24
N VAL A 56 -17.83 33.62 -4.55
CA VAL A 56 -16.57 34.31 -4.93
C VAL A 56 -16.78 35.19 -6.16
N LEU A 57 -17.71 34.83 -7.06
CA LEU A 57 -18.01 35.60 -8.27
C LEU A 57 -18.85 36.85 -8.01
N THR A 58 -19.53 36.95 -6.87
CA THR A 58 -20.43 38.09 -6.59
C THR A 58 -19.71 39.30 -6.03
N GLY A 59 -18.42 39.19 -5.69
CA GLY A 59 -17.68 40.29 -5.08
C GLY A 59 -18.04 40.54 -3.62
N ASN A 60 -18.78 39.65 -2.94
CA ASN A 60 -19.20 39.88 -1.56
C ASN A 60 -17.98 39.87 -0.60
N PRO A 61 -17.73 40.94 0.18
CA PRO A 61 -16.56 41.05 1.07
C PRO A 61 -16.52 40.00 2.19
N ASP A 62 -17.64 39.35 2.52
CA ASP A 62 -17.71 38.27 3.53
C ASP A 62 -17.26 36.91 2.98
N ILE A 63 -17.06 36.81 1.66
CA ILE A 63 -16.61 35.59 1.01
C ILE A 63 -15.10 35.68 0.79
N TYR A 64 -14.40 34.62 1.17
CA TYR A 64 -12.94 34.57 1.14
C TYR A 64 -12.44 33.46 0.20
N ALA A 65 -11.26 33.68 -0.37
CA ALA A 65 -10.56 32.66 -1.15
C ALA A 65 -9.04 32.81 -1.02
N TRP A 66 -8.35 31.67 -1.09
CA TRP A 66 -6.91 31.62 -1.25
C TRP A 66 -6.53 31.99 -2.69
N TYR A 67 -5.51 32.82 -2.83
CA TYR A 67 -4.92 33.19 -4.12
C TYR A 67 -3.41 33.39 -4.02
N GLY A 68 -2.70 33.11 -5.11
CA GLY A 68 -1.23 33.06 -5.18
C GLY A 68 -0.70 31.63 -5.07
N GLU A 69 0.62 31.50 -5.15
CA GLU A 69 1.34 30.23 -5.17
C GLU A 69 2.43 30.19 -4.10
N GLY A 70 2.81 28.97 -3.69
CA GLY A 70 3.89 28.77 -2.71
C GLY A 70 3.71 29.56 -1.42
N ALA A 71 4.78 30.22 -0.97
CA ALA A 71 4.81 31.01 0.25
C ALA A 71 4.01 32.33 0.16
N ASP A 72 3.74 32.82 -1.05
CA ASP A 72 3.02 34.08 -1.28
C ASP A 72 1.49 33.90 -1.31
N ARG A 73 1.01 32.66 -1.21
CA ARG A 73 -0.41 32.34 -1.19
C ARG A 73 -1.08 32.89 0.07
N LYS A 74 -2.09 33.74 -0.12
CA LYS A 74 -2.79 34.45 0.96
C LYS A 74 -4.30 34.40 0.77
N ILE A 75 -5.03 34.67 1.85
CA ILE A 75 -6.49 34.78 1.82
C ILE A 75 -6.86 36.23 1.44
N TYR A 76 -7.82 36.35 0.52
CA TYR A 76 -8.41 37.63 0.13
C TYR A 76 -9.93 37.55 0.25
N ASN A 77 -10.58 38.66 0.58
CA ASN A 77 -12.01 38.78 0.36
C ASN A 77 -12.31 38.86 -1.16
N SER A 78 -13.49 38.41 -1.56
CA SER A 78 -13.90 38.27 -2.96
C SER A 78 -13.81 39.59 -3.72
N ALA A 79 -14.28 40.72 -3.15
CA ALA A 79 -14.20 42.04 -3.79
C ALA A 79 -12.75 42.40 -4.20
N THR A 80 -11.82 42.25 -3.27
CA THR A 80 -10.40 42.56 -3.48
C THR A 80 -9.78 41.60 -4.48
N LEU A 81 -10.12 40.31 -4.38
CA LEU A 81 -9.62 39.28 -5.26
C LEU A 81 -10.06 39.52 -6.71
N LEU A 82 -11.36 39.74 -6.96
CA LEU A 82 -11.87 39.98 -8.30
C LEU A 82 -11.22 41.21 -8.93
N LYS A 83 -11.07 42.31 -8.17
CA LYS A 83 -10.32 43.49 -8.63
C LYS A 83 -8.89 43.16 -9.02
N LYS A 84 -8.20 42.32 -8.23
CA LYS A 84 -6.81 41.89 -8.51
C LYS A 84 -6.70 41.01 -9.76
N LEU A 85 -7.74 40.23 -10.05
CA LEU A 85 -7.84 39.39 -11.24
C LEU A 85 -8.38 40.14 -12.47
N GLY A 86 -8.71 41.44 -12.35
CA GLY A 86 -9.35 42.20 -13.42
C GLY A 86 -10.75 41.69 -13.77
N MET A 87 -11.40 40.98 -12.85
CA MET A 87 -12.74 40.43 -13.01
C MET A 87 -13.78 41.37 -12.38
N GLN A 88 -14.91 41.51 -13.06
CA GLN A 88 -16.05 42.25 -12.50
C GLN A 88 -16.94 41.31 -11.67
N PRO A 89 -17.49 41.77 -10.54
CA PRO A 89 -18.54 41.05 -9.83
C PRO A 89 -19.72 40.71 -10.74
N ILE A 90 -20.28 39.51 -10.57
CA ILE A 90 -21.43 39.04 -11.33
C ILE A 90 -22.68 39.12 -10.47
N GLU A 91 -23.69 39.81 -10.99
CA GLU A 91 -25.07 39.68 -10.51
C GLU A 91 -25.72 38.47 -11.19
N PHE A 92 -26.08 37.47 -10.38
CA PHE A 92 -26.77 36.27 -10.86
C PHE A 92 -28.22 36.59 -11.22
N ILE A 93 -28.66 36.13 -12.40
CA ILE A 93 -30.06 36.26 -12.83
C ILE A 93 -30.86 35.00 -12.50
N ALA A 94 -32.11 34.94 -12.97
CA ALA A 94 -33.00 33.80 -12.79
C ALA A 94 -32.28 32.46 -13.04
N LYS A 95 -32.54 31.47 -12.17
CA LYS A 95 -31.95 30.12 -12.17
C LYS A 95 -30.44 30.04 -11.86
N GLU A 96 -29.63 31.05 -12.15
CA GLU A 96 -28.15 30.94 -12.08
C GLU A 96 -27.64 30.63 -10.68
N GLY A 97 -28.15 31.31 -9.66
CA GLY A 97 -27.77 31.03 -8.26
C GLY A 97 -28.05 29.57 -7.90
N LEU A 98 -29.25 29.07 -8.25
CA LEU A 98 -29.64 27.67 -8.03
C LEU A 98 -28.74 26.72 -8.82
N SER A 99 -28.49 27.01 -10.09
CA SER A 99 -27.63 26.18 -10.95
C SER A 99 -26.19 26.06 -10.46
N LEU A 100 -25.71 26.98 -9.63
CA LEU A 100 -24.34 26.92 -9.11
C LEU A 100 -24.27 26.07 -7.84
N ILE A 101 -25.33 26.10 -7.03
CA ILE A 101 -25.35 25.47 -5.70
C ILE A 101 -26.06 24.11 -5.69
N ASN A 102 -26.96 23.86 -6.65
CA ASN A 102 -27.74 22.64 -6.73
C ASN A 102 -26.98 21.56 -7.52
N GLY A 103 -26.55 20.52 -6.83
CA GLY A 103 -25.90 19.33 -7.38
C GLY A 103 -24.74 18.78 -6.56
N THR A 104 -24.13 17.71 -7.06
CA THR A 104 -23.23 16.83 -6.29
C THR A 104 -21.76 17.21 -6.41
N GLY A 105 -21.46 18.38 -7.00
CA GLY A 105 -20.11 18.71 -7.45
C GLY A 105 -19.03 18.73 -6.36
N ALA A 106 -19.36 18.98 -5.08
CA ALA A 106 -18.37 18.94 -4.01
C ALA A 106 -18.10 17.52 -3.53
N SER A 107 -19.16 16.75 -3.27
CA SER A 107 -19.10 15.35 -2.85
C SER A 107 -18.43 14.48 -3.91
N THR A 108 -18.82 14.61 -5.18
CA THR A 108 -18.21 13.88 -6.30
C THR A 108 -16.74 14.23 -6.49
N ALA A 109 -16.35 15.50 -6.31
CA ALA A 109 -14.94 15.90 -6.38
C ALA A 109 -14.09 15.23 -5.27
N VAL A 110 -14.60 15.24 -4.03
CA VAL A 110 -13.92 14.59 -2.90
C VAL A 110 -13.83 13.08 -3.10
N ALA A 111 -14.92 12.45 -3.56
CA ALA A 111 -14.95 11.02 -3.86
C ALA A 111 -13.95 10.65 -4.97
N SER A 112 -13.82 11.47 -6.02
CA SER A 112 -12.89 11.23 -7.12
C SER A 112 -11.43 11.27 -6.67
N LEU A 113 -11.08 12.23 -5.80
CA LEU A 113 -9.73 12.30 -5.20
C LEU A 113 -9.45 11.09 -4.31
N ALA A 114 -10.43 10.67 -3.52
CA ALA A 114 -10.32 9.45 -2.71
C ALA A 114 -10.18 8.20 -3.60
N MET A 115 -10.88 8.14 -4.74
CA MET A 115 -10.88 7.01 -5.65
C MET A 115 -9.51 6.76 -6.26
N HIS A 116 -8.89 7.83 -6.76
CA HIS A 116 -7.52 7.81 -7.24
C HIS A 116 -6.58 7.19 -6.19
N ASP A 117 -6.66 7.67 -4.95
CA ASP A 117 -5.80 7.18 -3.88
C ASP A 117 -6.12 5.73 -3.48
N CYS A 118 -7.38 5.31 -3.51
CA CYS A 118 -7.78 3.93 -3.24
C CYS A 118 -7.21 2.96 -4.29
N HIS A 119 -7.20 3.33 -5.57
CA HIS A 119 -6.58 2.51 -6.61
C HIS A 119 -5.06 2.37 -6.40
N ILE A 120 -4.37 3.44 -6.01
CA ILE A 120 -2.95 3.37 -5.66
C ILE A 120 -2.73 2.41 -4.47
N LEU A 121 -3.58 2.44 -3.44
CA LEU A 121 -3.51 1.49 -2.33
C LEU A 121 -3.79 0.04 -2.79
N GLY A 122 -4.70 -0.16 -3.74
CA GLY A 122 -4.97 -1.45 -4.37
C GLY A 122 -3.73 -2.02 -5.08
N VAL A 123 -3.04 -1.21 -5.86
CA VAL A 123 -1.76 -1.58 -6.49
C VAL A 123 -0.68 -1.87 -5.44
N ALA A 124 -0.52 -0.96 -4.47
CA ALA A 124 0.44 -1.11 -3.39
C ALA A 124 0.25 -2.42 -2.62
N SER A 125 -0.99 -2.79 -2.29
CA SER A 125 -1.28 -4.00 -1.51
C SER A 125 -0.78 -5.28 -2.18
N GLN A 126 -0.77 -5.33 -3.51
CA GLN A 126 -0.29 -6.47 -4.28
C GLN A 126 1.25 -6.53 -4.28
N VAL A 127 1.91 -5.38 -4.51
CA VAL A 127 3.37 -5.26 -4.44
C VAL A 127 3.90 -5.59 -3.04
N LEU A 128 3.27 -5.04 -2.00
CA LEU A 128 3.66 -5.28 -0.61
C LEU A 128 3.41 -6.73 -0.18
N SER A 129 2.36 -7.37 -0.70
CA SER A 129 2.14 -8.80 -0.46
C SER A 129 3.22 -9.66 -1.10
N GLY A 130 3.67 -9.34 -2.32
CA GLY A 130 4.83 -9.99 -2.91
C GLY A 130 6.09 -9.79 -2.05
N PHE A 131 6.36 -8.56 -1.61
CA PHE A 131 7.49 -8.29 -0.74
C PHE A 131 7.39 -9.02 0.61
N ALA A 132 6.19 -9.17 1.17
CA ALA A 132 5.95 -9.95 2.38
C ALA A 132 6.25 -11.44 2.17
N VAL A 133 5.87 -12.02 1.01
CA VAL A 133 6.25 -13.39 0.65
C VAL A 133 7.77 -13.54 0.63
N GLU A 134 8.51 -12.59 0.07
CA GLU A 134 9.98 -12.64 0.07
C GLU A 134 10.57 -12.53 1.48
N ALA A 135 10.15 -11.53 2.26
CA ALA A 135 10.69 -11.29 3.61
C ALA A 135 10.43 -12.48 4.56
N LEU A 136 9.27 -13.15 4.41
CA LEU A 136 8.87 -14.32 5.19
C LEU A 136 9.36 -15.65 4.59
N LYS A 137 10.10 -15.61 3.46
CA LYS A 137 10.52 -16.78 2.67
C LYS A 137 9.35 -17.69 2.28
N GLY A 138 8.19 -17.12 1.96
CA GLY A 138 6.97 -17.84 1.59
C GLY A 138 7.05 -18.51 0.21
N SER A 139 6.02 -19.29 -0.12
CA SER A 139 5.86 -20.05 -1.36
C SER A 139 5.20 -19.23 -2.47
N GLN A 140 5.62 -19.46 -3.71
CA GLN A 140 5.02 -18.91 -4.92
C GLN A 140 3.83 -19.75 -5.45
N GLU A 141 3.75 -21.02 -5.02
CA GLU A 141 2.70 -21.97 -5.42
C GLU A 141 1.26 -21.46 -5.26
N PRO A 142 0.90 -20.71 -4.20
CA PRO A 142 -0.44 -20.15 -4.02
C PRO A 142 -0.92 -19.25 -5.14
N PHE A 143 0.00 -18.69 -5.93
CA PHE A 143 -0.31 -17.74 -6.98
C PHE A 143 -0.37 -18.39 -8.36
N THR A 144 -0.29 -19.72 -8.48
CA THR A 144 -0.21 -20.39 -9.78
C THR A 144 -1.44 -20.17 -10.68
N PRO A 145 -1.27 -20.05 -12.01
CA PRO A 145 -2.37 -19.74 -12.92
C PRO A 145 -3.55 -20.71 -12.85
N TYR A 146 -3.32 -22.01 -12.63
CA TYR A 146 -4.40 -22.99 -12.60
C TYR A 146 -5.42 -22.70 -11.49
N LEU A 147 -4.96 -22.32 -10.29
CA LEU A 147 -5.82 -22.02 -9.14
C LEU A 147 -6.77 -20.86 -9.41
N HIS A 148 -6.30 -19.86 -10.17
CA HIS A 148 -7.03 -18.62 -10.36
C HIS A 148 -7.72 -18.53 -11.72
N ASN A 149 -7.10 -19.01 -12.79
CA ASN A 149 -7.65 -18.88 -14.14
C ASN A 149 -8.62 -20.02 -14.47
N ALA A 150 -8.37 -21.22 -13.98
CA ALA A 150 -9.17 -22.41 -14.31
C ALA A 150 -10.08 -22.82 -13.15
N ALA A 151 -9.55 -22.92 -11.92
CA ALA A 151 -10.30 -23.47 -10.80
C ALA A 151 -11.30 -22.47 -10.17
N ARG A 152 -10.95 -21.18 -10.07
CA ARG A 152 -11.84 -20.15 -9.48
C ARG A 152 -11.62 -18.75 -10.11
N PRO A 153 -12.22 -18.47 -11.28
CA PRO A 153 -11.88 -17.32 -12.13
C PRO A 153 -12.58 -16.01 -11.77
N HIS A 154 -12.47 -15.54 -10.53
CA HIS A 154 -12.86 -14.17 -10.20
C HIS A 154 -11.84 -13.17 -10.79
N PRO A 155 -12.27 -12.13 -11.54
CA PRO A 155 -11.36 -11.23 -12.25
C PRO A 155 -10.29 -10.59 -11.36
N GLY A 156 -10.68 -10.02 -10.21
CA GLY A 156 -9.73 -9.38 -9.30
C GLY A 156 -8.77 -10.38 -8.66
N GLN A 157 -9.22 -11.62 -8.44
CA GLN A 157 -8.37 -12.70 -7.94
C GLN A 157 -7.33 -13.12 -8.98
N ILE A 158 -7.73 -13.23 -10.25
CA ILE A 158 -6.82 -13.52 -11.38
C ILE A 158 -5.77 -12.42 -11.50
N GLU A 159 -6.20 -11.16 -11.48
CA GLU A 159 -5.31 -9.98 -11.54
C GLU A 159 -4.31 -10.01 -10.38
N SER A 160 -4.80 -10.14 -9.14
CA SER A 160 -3.95 -10.14 -7.95
C SER A 160 -2.90 -11.25 -7.97
N ALA A 161 -3.29 -12.47 -8.34
CA ALA A 161 -2.35 -13.57 -8.46
C ALA A 161 -1.32 -13.33 -9.57
N ALA A 162 -1.75 -12.79 -10.72
CA ALA A 162 -0.86 -12.48 -11.83
C ALA A 162 0.18 -11.42 -11.47
N ASN A 163 -0.25 -10.35 -10.81
CA ASN A 163 0.64 -9.28 -10.38
C ASN A 163 1.64 -9.78 -9.32
N ILE A 164 1.19 -10.56 -8.33
CA ILE A 164 2.10 -11.11 -7.31
C ILE A 164 3.11 -12.07 -7.93
N ARG A 165 2.70 -12.95 -8.86
CA ARG A 165 3.65 -13.78 -9.62
C ARG A 165 4.68 -12.92 -10.34
N HIS A 166 4.25 -11.82 -10.97
CA HIS A 166 5.14 -10.92 -11.67
C HIS A 166 6.14 -10.24 -10.71
N VAL A 167 5.66 -9.77 -9.55
CA VAL A 167 6.49 -9.17 -8.50
C VAL A 167 7.59 -10.13 -8.01
N LEU A 168 7.24 -11.41 -7.86
CA LEU A 168 8.12 -12.47 -7.35
C LEU A 168 9.07 -13.06 -8.40
N LEU A 169 9.00 -12.62 -9.66
CA LEU A 169 9.94 -13.04 -10.69
C LEU A 169 11.38 -12.81 -10.22
N THR A 170 12.23 -13.81 -10.46
CA THR A 170 13.65 -13.83 -10.09
C THR A 170 13.96 -13.63 -8.61
N SER A 171 12.97 -13.72 -7.71
CA SER A 171 13.21 -13.63 -6.28
C SER A 171 14.13 -14.76 -5.81
N GLY A 172 15.16 -14.40 -5.03
CA GLY A 172 16.05 -15.34 -4.35
C GLY A 172 15.56 -15.74 -2.96
N LEU A 173 14.52 -15.09 -2.43
CA LEU A 173 13.97 -15.38 -1.10
C LEU A 173 12.66 -16.17 -1.14
N ALA A 174 11.79 -15.91 -2.12
CA ALA A 174 10.53 -16.64 -2.24
C ALA A 174 10.76 -18.06 -2.77
N ARG A 175 10.24 -19.06 -2.08
CA ARG A 175 10.35 -20.46 -2.48
C ARG A 175 9.44 -20.76 -3.68
N PRO A 176 9.89 -21.50 -4.70
CA PRO A 176 9.05 -21.80 -5.86
C PRO A 176 7.85 -22.69 -5.49
N TYR A 177 8.05 -23.66 -4.60
CA TYR A 177 7.03 -24.57 -4.06
C TYR A 177 7.51 -25.16 -2.72
N HIS A 178 6.62 -25.85 -2.00
CA HIS A 178 6.99 -26.53 -0.75
C HIS A 178 7.84 -27.78 -1.02
N VAL A 179 8.94 -27.94 -0.26
CA VAL A 179 9.84 -29.10 -0.35
C VAL A 179 9.96 -29.74 1.03
N GLU A 180 9.59 -31.03 1.16
CA GLU A 180 9.60 -31.73 2.47
C GLU A 180 10.98 -31.84 3.10
N SER A 181 12.03 -31.89 2.29
CA SER A 181 13.41 -31.97 2.76
C SER A 181 14.02 -30.62 3.16
N ASP A 182 13.31 -29.49 2.94
CA ASP A 182 13.78 -28.16 3.33
C ASP A 182 13.65 -28.01 4.86
N PRO A 183 14.77 -27.87 5.61
CA PRO A 183 14.71 -27.71 7.06
C PRO A 183 13.98 -26.42 7.48
N GLU A 184 13.90 -25.40 6.63
CA GLU A 184 13.19 -24.15 6.96
C GLU A 184 11.68 -24.22 6.64
N ALA A 185 11.21 -25.28 5.99
CA ALA A 185 9.80 -25.49 5.64
C ALA A 185 9.02 -26.17 6.78
N SER A 186 9.14 -25.64 8.01
CA SER A 186 8.49 -26.20 9.20
C SER A 186 6.95 -26.25 9.10
N LEU A 187 6.36 -25.31 8.37
CA LEU A 187 4.96 -25.34 8.00
C LEU A 187 4.79 -25.99 6.62
N ARG A 188 3.85 -26.94 6.53
CA ARG A 188 3.45 -27.53 5.25
C ARG A 188 2.86 -26.48 4.29
N GLN A 189 2.20 -25.46 4.83
CA GLN A 189 1.57 -24.40 4.06
C GLN A 189 1.77 -23.05 4.74
N ASP A 190 2.02 -22.01 3.95
CA ASP A 190 2.07 -20.65 4.47
C ASP A 190 0.72 -20.23 5.08
N ARG A 191 0.79 -19.30 6.05
CA ARG A 191 -0.39 -18.72 6.69
C ARG A 191 -1.22 -17.90 5.69
N TYR A 192 -2.48 -17.68 6.04
CA TYR A 192 -3.47 -17.09 5.13
C TYR A 192 -3.12 -15.68 4.67
N CYS A 193 -2.44 -14.88 5.50
CA CYS A 193 -2.00 -13.52 5.12
C CYS A 193 -1.00 -13.49 3.96
N LEU A 194 -0.40 -14.64 3.61
CA LEU A 194 0.42 -14.82 2.40
C LEU A 194 -0.30 -15.64 1.34
N ARG A 195 -0.86 -16.80 1.73
CA ARG A 195 -1.40 -17.78 0.78
C ARG A 195 -2.76 -17.40 0.19
N ALA A 196 -3.59 -16.67 0.93
CA ALA A 196 -4.95 -16.31 0.52
C ALA A 196 -5.06 -14.89 -0.06
N VAL A 197 -3.93 -14.24 -0.35
CA VAL A 197 -3.89 -12.84 -0.79
C VAL A 197 -4.77 -12.59 -2.02
N PRO A 198 -4.71 -13.38 -3.11
CA PRO A 198 -5.54 -13.12 -4.29
C PRO A 198 -7.03 -13.22 -3.99
N GLN A 199 -7.43 -14.18 -3.16
CA GLN A 199 -8.82 -14.41 -2.77
C GLN A 199 -9.33 -13.29 -1.85
N TRP A 200 -8.45 -12.68 -1.05
CA TRP A 200 -8.78 -11.57 -0.15
C TRP A 200 -8.86 -10.23 -0.88
N LEU A 201 -7.85 -9.92 -1.72
CA LEU A 201 -7.77 -8.66 -2.44
C LEU A 201 -8.69 -8.60 -3.66
N GLY A 202 -8.94 -9.73 -4.33
CA GLY A 202 -9.70 -9.77 -5.57
C GLY A 202 -11.06 -9.06 -5.52
N PRO A 203 -11.94 -9.39 -4.55
CA PRO A 203 -13.22 -8.70 -4.41
C PRO A 203 -13.07 -7.19 -4.14
N GLN A 204 -12.00 -6.77 -3.46
CA GLN A 204 -11.77 -5.35 -3.16
C GLN A 204 -11.40 -4.57 -4.42
N LEU A 205 -10.61 -5.17 -5.31
CA LEU A 205 -10.26 -4.59 -6.61
C LEU A 205 -11.51 -4.47 -7.51
N GLU A 206 -12.38 -5.47 -7.47
CA GLU A 206 -13.67 -5.46 -8.19
C GLU A 206 -14.60 -4.35 -7.65
N ASP A 207 -14.71 -4.21 -6.33
CA ASP A 207 -15.49 -3.14 -5.70
C ASP A 207 -14.95 -1.74 -6.01
N LEU A 208 -13.63 -1.55 -6.00
CA LEU A 208 -13.01 -0.28 -6.40
C LEU A 208 -13.30 0.06 -7.86
N LYS A 209 -13.21 -0.93 -8.75
CA LYS A 209 -13.55 -0.73 -10.17
C LYS A 209 -15.02 -0.32 -10.34
N HIS A 210 -15.93 -1.01 -9.68
CA HIS A 210 -17.36 -0.68 -9.77
C HIS A 210 -17.68 0.70 -9.18
N ALA A 211 -17.01 1.06 -8.09
CA ALA A 211 -17.14 2.38 -7.49
C ALA A 211 -16.59 3.48 -8.44
N GLN A 212 -15.48 3.22 -9.16
CA GLN A 212 -14.95 4.12 -10.18
C GLN A 212 -15.95 4.35 -11.31
N GLU A 213 -16.55 3.29 -11.86
CA GLU A 213 -17.60 3.40 -12.89
C GLU A 213 -18.77 4.28 -12.43
N THR A 214 -19.18 4.13 -11.16
CA THR A 214 -20.25 4.95 -10.56
C THR A 214 -19.85 6.43 -10.47
N ILE A 215 -18.62 6.73 -10.03
CA ILE A 215 -18.12 8.10 -9.92
C ILE A 215 -17.92 8.73 -11.31
N ASP A 216 -17.49 7.97 -12.32
CA ASP A 216 -17.33 8.46 -13.70
C ASP A 216 -18.66 8.89 -14.32
N ILE A 217 -19.74 8.14 -14.07
CA ILE A 217 -21.09 8.53 -14.48
C ILE A 217 -21.48 9.84 -13.80
N GLU A 218 -21.30 9.93 -12.48
CA GLU A 218 -21.67 11.11 -11.71
C GLU A 218 -20.89 12.37 -12.13
N LEU A 219 -19.58 12.24 -12.35
CA LEU A 219 -18.70 13.30 -12.82
C LEU A 219 -19.19 13.92 -14.14
N ASN A 220 -19.82 13.11 -14.99
CA ASN A 220 -20.29 13.48 -16.32
C ASN A 220 -21.81 13.68 -16.39
N SER A 221 -22.50 13.76 -15.25
CA SER A 221 -23.95 13.93 -15.17
C SER A 221 -24.38 15.40 -14.97
N THR A 222 -25.61 15.71 -15.36
CA THR A 222 -26.26 16.97 -14.96
C THR A 222 -27.08 16.71 -13.70
N THR A 223 -26.56 17.19 -12.58
CA THR A 223 -27.08 16.95 -11.24
C THR A 223 -27.87 18.14 -10.68
N ASP A 224 -28.43 18.98 -11.55
CA ASP A 224 -29.12 20.24 -11.21
C ASP A 224 -30.65 20.03 -11.24
N ASN A 225 -31.41 21.00 -10.73
CA ASN A 225 -32.86 21.04 -10.80
C ASN A 225 -33.40 22.49 -10.84
N PRO A 226 -34.46 22.78 -11.62
CA PRO A 226 -34.96 21.97 -12.74
C PRO A 226 -33.93 21.86 -13.87
N ILE A 227 -34.07 20.83 -14.70
CA ILE A 227 -33.26 20.59 -15.90
C ILE A 227 -33.97 21.20 -17.11
N ALA A 228 -33.25 22.00 -17.90
CA ALA A 228 -33.76 22.57 -19.13
C ALA A 228 -33.63 21.58 -20.29
N ASP A 229 -34.75 21.13 -20.83
CA ASP A 229 -34.82 20.49 -22.14
C ASP A 229 -35.22 21.54 -23.18
N VAL A 230 -34.20 22.10 -23.84
CA VAL A 230 -34.40 23.13 -24.86
C VAL A 230 -35.14 22.57 -26.07
N LYS A 231 -34.96 21.28 -26.42
CA LYS A 231 -35.64 20.68 -27.58
C LYS A 231 -37.09 20.35 -27.27
N GLY A 232 -37.37 19.89 -26.05
CA GLY A 232 -38.71 19.64 -25.55
C GLY A 232 -39.46 20.89 -25.08
N GLU A 233 -38.81 22.06 -25.11
CA GLU A 233 -39.34 23.34 -24.60
C GLU A 233 -39.89 23.26 -23.17
N TYR A 234 -39.21 22.48 -22.31
CA TYR A 234 -39.72 22.16 -20.98
C TYR A 234 -38.63 22.23 -19.90
N LEU A 235 -39.05 22.56 -18.68
CA LEU A 235 -38.22 22.51 -17.49
C LEU A 235 -38.62 21.29 -16.65
N HIS A 236 -37.79 20.24 -16.68
CA HIS A 236 -38.03 19.03 -15.92
C HIS A 236 -37.67 19.23 -14.44
N HIS A 237 -38.66 19.08 -13.57
CA HIS A 237 -38.45 19.03 -12.13
C HIS A 237 -38.18 17.59 -11.69
N GLY A 238 -37.11 17.40 -10.94
CA GLY A 238 -36.69 16.08 -10.46
C GLY A 238 -35.69 16.21 -9.32
N ALA A 239 -34.98 15.11 -9.05
CA ALA A 239 -34.06 15.00 -7.92
C ALA A 239 -32.65 14.54 -8.34
N ASN A 240 -32.18 14.92 -9.53
CA ASN A 240 -30.83 14.59 -10.00
C ASN A 240 -29.70 15.14 -9.11
N PHE A 241 -30.04 15.99 -8.15
CA PHE A 241 -29.15 16.47 -7.10
C PHE A 241 -28.85 15.46 -5.99
N MET A 242 -29.56 14.33 -5.94
CA MET A 242 -29.47 13.33 -4.87
C MET A 242 -28.24 12.44 -5.05
N ALA A 243 -27.20 12.66 -4.23
CA ALA A 243 -25.90 12.00 -4.41
C ALA A 243 -25.80 10.57 -3.82
N MET A 244 -26.88 9.79 -3.82
CA MET A 244 -26.86 8.43 -3.21
C MET A 244 -25.88 7.48 -3.91
N ALA A 245 -25.70 7.64 -5.23
CA ALA A 245 -24.71 6.88 -6.00
C ALA A 245 -23.28 7.12 -5.47
N VAL A 246 -22.94 8.38 -5.19
CA VAL A 246 -21.64 8.77 -4.60
C VAL A 246 -21.45 8.14 -3.23
N THR A 247 -22.45 8.20 -2.36
CA THR A 247 -22.38 7.55 -1.03
C THR A 247 -22.13 6.06 -1.16
N SER A 248 -22.88 5.38 -2.04
CA SER A 248 -22.73 3.95 -2.30
C SER A 248 -21.34 3.59 -2.83
N ALA A 249 -20.74 4.44 -3.67
CA ALA A 249 -19.38 4.26 -4.15
C ALA A 249 -18.35 4.46 -3.03
N THR A 250 -18.43 5.56 -2.28
CA THR A 250 -17.46 5.86 -1.23
C THR A 250 -17.52 4.89 -0.04
N GLU A 251 -18.69 4.30 0.24
CA GLU A 251 -18.81 3.24 1.24
C GLU A 251 -18.13 1.94 0.79
N LYS A 252 -18.30 1.53 -0.48
CA LYS A 252 -17.55 0.40 -1.06
C LYS A 252 -16.05 0.65 -1.00
N MET A 253 -15.59 1.83 -1.43
CA MET A 253 -14.18 2.20 -1.37
C MET A 253 -13.62 2.10 0.04
N ARG A 254 -14.34 2.64 1.03
CA ARG A 254 -13.87 2.67 2.42
C ARG A 254 -13.78 1.28 3.03
N LEU A 255 -14.74 0.40 2.71
CA LEU A 255 -14.70 -1.01 3.12
C LEU A 255 -13.56 -1.77 2.43
N ALA A 256 -13.34 -1.54 1.13
CA ALA A 256 -12.22 -2.11 0.38
C ALA A 256 -10.86 -1.72 1.00
N VAL A 257 -10.67 -0.44 1.34
CA VAL A 257 -9.45 0.04 2.01
C VAL A 257 -9.29 -0.59 3.40
N HIS A 258 -10.38 -0.81 4.15
CA HIS A 258 -10.32 -1.54 5.41
C HIS A 258 -9.80 -2.97 5.24
N HIS A 259 -10.32 -3.72 4.26
CA HIS A 259 -9.86 -5.09 4.00
C HIS A 259 -8.40 -5.12 3.54
N ILE A 260 -7.99 -4.18 2.68
CA ILE A 260 -6.58 -4.00 2.31
C ILE A 260 -5.72 -3.76 3.56
N ALA A 261 -6.09 -2.80 4.41
CA ALA A 261 -5.37 -2.47 5.63
C ALA A 261 -5.27 -3.66 6.60
N LYS A 262 -6.34 -4.46 6.72
CA LYS A 262 -6.36 -5.66 7.57
C LYS A 262 -5.35 -6.71 7.10
N LEU A 263 -5.22 -6.91 5.78
CA LEU A 263 -4.22 -7.81 5.22
C LEU A 263 -2.80 -7.32 5.49
N MET A 264 -2.53 -6.04 5.23
CA MET A 264 -1.22 -5.43 5.47
C MET A 264 -0.82 -5.54 6.94
N PHE A 265 -1.75 -5.30 7.87
CA PHE A 265 -1.50 -5.46 9.29
C PHE A 265 -1.21 -6.91 9.67
N ALA A 266 -1.96 -7.88 9.14
CA ALA A 266 -1.71 -9.30 9.42
C ALA A 266 -0.33 -9.74 8.93
N GLN A 267 0.11 -9.28 7.75
CA GLN A 267 1.46 -9.54 7.25
C GLN A 267 2.54 -8.87 8.11
N LEU A 268 2.31 -7.63 8.56
CA LEU A 268 3.19 -6.94 9.50
C LEU A 268 3.34 -7.73 10.80
N THR A 269 2.23 -8.15 11.42
CA THR A 269 2.26 -8.93 12.67
C THR A 269 3.02 -10.25 12.51
N ASP A 270 2.77 -10.99 11.43
CA ASP A 270 3.51 -12.22 11.12
C ASP A 270 5.02 -11.95 11.00
N LEU A 271 5.40 -10.83 10.38
CA LEU A 271 6.79 -10.42 10.19
C LEU A 271 7.50 -10.03 11.49
N LEU A 272 6.81 -9.35 12.42
CA LEU A 272 7.39 -8.89 13.68
C LEU A 272 7.51 -10.00 14.73
N ASN A 273 6.71 -11.07 14.61
CA ASN A 273 6.74 -12.17 15.56
C ASN A 273 7.76 -13.24 15.15
N HIS A 274 8.82 -13.40 15.95
CA HIS A 274 9.91 -14.37 15.72
C HIS A 274 9.44 -15.84 15.62
N THR A 275 8.32 -16.19 16.26
CA THR A 275 7.73 -17.54 16.15
C THR A 275 7.01 -17.76 14.80
N MET A 276 6.86 -16.69 14.01
CA MET A 276 6.02 -16.63 12.83
C MET A 276 6.77 -16.25 11.56
N ASN A 277 7.97 -15.68 11.67
CA ASN A 277 8.65 -14.96 10.59
C ASN A 277 9.84 -15.70 9.96
N SER A 278 9.93 -17.02 10.15
CA SER A 278 10.98 -17.87 9.55
C SER A 278 12.41 -17.46 9.96
N GLY A 279 12.67 -17.23 11.25
CA GLY A 279 14.03 -17.02 11.79
C GLY A 279 14.53 -15.57 11.77
N LEU A 280 13.63 -14.59 11.70
CA LEU A 280 13.96 -13.18 11.95
C LEU A 280 13.81 -12.85 13.45
N PRO A 281 14.62 -11.93 13.99
CA PRO A 281 14.55 -11.53 15.39
C PRO A 281 13.22 -10.86 15.76
N PRO A 282 12.83 -10.90 17.05
CA PRO A 282 11.59 -10.29 17.51
C PRO A 282 11.58 -8.79 17.21
N ASN A 283 10.47 -8.29 16.69
CA ASN A 283 10.30 -6.89 16.27
C ASN A 283 11.35 -6.40 15.26
N LEU A 284 12.03 -7.31 14.56
CA LEU A 284 13.11 -7.01 13.61
C LEU A 284 14.27 -6.21 14.24
N ALA A 285 14.61 -6.52 15.49
CA ALA A 285 15.78 -6.00 16.19
C ALA A 285 17.08 -6.40 15.46
N VAL A 286 18.00 -5.44 15.29
CA VAL A 286 19.34 -5.75 14.77
C VAL A 286 20.30 -6.00 15.93
N GLY A 287 20.12 -5.25 17.02
CA GLY A 287 20.87 -5.38 18.26
C GLY A 287 20.41 -6.54 19.13
N GLU A 288 20.81 -6.50 20.40
CA GLU A 288 20.51 -7.55 21.36
C GLU A 288 19.03 -7.51 21.80
N PRO A 289 18.27 -8.62 21.69
CA PRO A 289 16.83 -8.65 22.00
C PRO A 289 16.45 -8.16 23.40
N SER A 290 17.35 -8.26 24.39
CA SER A 290 17.10 -7.79 25.75
C SER A 290 17.00 -6.26 25.87
N VAL A 291 17.59 -5.52 24.93
CA VAL A 291 17.70 -4.05 24.98
C VAL A 291 17.27 -3.34 23.70
N ASP A 292 17.14 -4.04 22.57
CA ASP A 292 16.61 -3.52 21.31
C ASP A 292 15.17 -4.02 21.06
N TYR A 293 14.20 -3.13 21.26
CA TYR A 293 12.79 -3.41 21.02
C TYR A 293 12.29 -2.97 19.62
N SER A 294 13.15 -2.33 18.83
CA SER A 294 12.94 -1.96 17.42
C SER A 294 11.48 -1.58 17.09
N LEU A 295 10.79 -2.34 16.23
CA LEU A 295 9.44 -2.00 15.75
C LEU A 295 8.29 -2.23 16.74
N LYS A 296 8.53 -2.59 18.01
CA LYS A 296 7.44 -2.83 18.99
C LYS A 296 6.47 -1.64 19.09
N GLY A 297 6.99 -0.41 19.11
CA GLY A 297 6.14 0.79 19.14
C GLY A 297 5.38 1.02 17.84
N ALA A 298 5.97 0.64 16.70
CA ALA A 298 5.36 0.77 15.38
C ALA A 298 4.22 -0.24 15.18
N ASP A 299 4.32 -1.43 15.77
CA ASP A 299 3.24 -2.43 15.81
C ASP A 299 2.00 -1.89 16.54
N ILE A 300 2.18 -1.32 17.74
CA ILE A 300 1.11 -0.69 18.52
C ILE A 300 0.46 0.45 17.73
N ALA A 301 1.27 1.26 17.05
CA ALA A 301 0.77 2.34 16.21
C ALA A 301 -0.03 1.80 15.01
N ALA A 302 0.45 0.76 14.32
CA ALA A 302 -0.28 0.13 13.22
C ALA A 302 -1.61 -0.47 13.67
N ALA A 303 -1.66 -1.05 14.87
CA ALA A 303 -2.89 -1.58 15.47
C ALA A 303 -3.92 -0.47 15.75
N SER A 304 -3.48 0.71 16.20
CA SER A 304 -4.37 1.86 16.40
C SER A 304 -4.93 2.40 15.09
N TYR A 305 -4.09 2.48 14.04
CA TYR A 305 -4.53 2.90 12.70
C TYR A 305 -5.60 1.95 12.14
N LEU A 306 -5.37 0.64 12.23
CA LEU A 306 -6.34 -0.35 11.75
C LEU A 306 -7.67 -0.28 12.53
N SER A 307 -7.60 -0.06 13.84
CA SER A 307 -8.81 0.06 14.68
C SER A 307 -9.66 1.27 14.27
N GLU A 308 -9.02 2.41 13.99
CA GLU A 308 -9.71 3.60 13.51
C GLU A 308 -10.27 3.42 12.08
N ILE A 309 -9.50 2.78 11.19
CA ILE A 309 -9.97 2.39 9.85
C ILE A 309 -11.21 1.49 9.94
N ALA A 310 -11.20 0.50 10.85
CA ALA A 310 -12.32 -0.41 11.05
C ALA A 310 -13.59 0.32 11.54
N TYR A 311 -13.44 1.28 12.46
CA TYR A 311 -14.55 2.11 12.89
C TYR A 311 -15.12 2.94 11.72
N LEU A 312 -14.24 3.60 10.96
CA LEU A 312 -14.61 4.41 9.81
C LEU A 312 -15.27 3.60 8.69
N ALA A 313 -14.99 2.29 8.56
CA ALA A 313 -15.61 1.42 7.57
C ALA A 313 -17.13 1.27 7.72
N SER A 314 -17.69 1.66 8.87
CA SER A 314 -19.14 1.71 9.08
C SER A 314 -19.83 2.59 8.03
N PRO A 315 -20.99 2.17 7.48
CA PRO A 315 -21.74 2.98 6.54
C PRO A 315 -22.25 4.26 7.22
N VAL A 316 -22.10 5.39 6.55
CA VAL A 316 -22.70 6.67 6.99
C VAL A 316 -24.14 6.78 6.53
N SER A 317 -24.53 6.08 5.46
CA SER A 317 -25.87 6.07 4.87
C SER A 317 -26.96 5.61 5.85
N THR A 318 -26.62 4.86 6.89
CA THR A 318 -27.53 4.45 7.96
C THR A 318 -27.89 5.58 8.94
N HIS A 319 -27.21 6.71 8.85
CA HIS A 319 -27.37 7.86 9.75
C HIS A 319 -28.10 9.05 9.09
N VAL A 320 -28.89 8.78 8.04
CA VAL A 320 -29.73 9.80 7.39
C VAL A 320 -30.79 10.30 8.37
N ILE A 321 -30.84 11.63 8.54
CA ILE A 321 -31.82 12.32 9.38
C ILE A 321 -32.63 13.28 8.51
N SER A 322 -33.93 13.36 8.78
CA SER A 322 -34.84 14.33 8.16
C SER A 322 -34.35 15.77 8.39
N ALA A 323 -34.12 16.51 7.32
CA ALA A 323 -33.64 17.89 7.35
C ALA A 323 -34.62 18.86 6.68
N GLU A 324 -34.36 20.16 6.85
CA GLU A 324 -35.03 21.26 6.15
C GLU A 324 -36.56 21.17 6.23
N MET A 325 -37.09 21.32 7.45
CA MET A 325 -38.53 21.26 7.72
C MET A 325 -39.23 19.99 7.16
N HIS A 326 -38.50 18.86 7.12
CA HIS A 326 -38.94 17.57 6.58
C HIS A 326 -39.06 17.49 5.05
N ASN A 327 -38.76 18.57 4.32
CA ASN A 327 -38.68 18.52 2.86
C ASN A 327 -37.52 17.62 2.38
N GLN A 328 -36.44 17.54 3.16
CA GLN A 328 -35.33 16.60 2.95
C GLN A 328 -35.41 15.44 3.93
N SER A 329 -36.54 14.73 3.92
CA SER A 329 -36.79 13.55 4.76
C SER A 329 -35.79 12.40 4.51
N ILE A 330 -35.25 12.34 3.29
CA ILE A 330 -34.11 11.52 2.89
C ILE A 330 -33.00 12.39 2.29
N ASN A 331 -31.76 11.96 2.43
CA ASN A 331 -30.57 12.61 1.89
C ASN A 331 -29.42 11.59 1.79
N SER A 332 -28.31 11.94 1.13
CA SER A 332 -27.27 10.96 0.84
C SER A 332 -26.06 10.98 1.75
N LEU A 333 -25.77 12.11 2.39
CA LEU A 333 -24.55 12.30 3.19
C LEU A 333 -23.24 12.08 2.40
N ALA A 334 -23.28 12.19 1.06
CA ALA A 334 -22.16 11.85 0.18
C ALA A 334 -20.86 12.61 0.50
N LEU A 335 -20.93 13.91 0.78
CA LEU A 335 -19.74 14.69 1.14
C LEU A 335 -19.11 14.18 2.45
N MET A 336 -19.93 13.76 3.41
CA MET A 336 -19.44 13.18 4.66
C MET A 336 -18.78 11.81 4.40
N SER A 337 -19.41 10.96 3.60
CA SER A 337 -18.86 9.65 3.23
C SER A 337 -17.52 9.77 2.49
N GLY A 338 -17.42 10.68 1.52
CA GLY A 338 -16.18 10.98 0.81
C GLY A 338 -15.06 11.48 1.73
N ARG A 339 -15.39 12.38 2.68
CA ARG A 339 -14.42 12.86 3.68
C ARG A 339 -13.87 11.77 4.58
N TYR A 340 -14.74 10.88 5.07
CA TYR A 340 -14.29 9.75 5.89
C TYR A 340 -13.45 8.76 5.09
N THR A 341 -13.75 8.60 3.80
CA THR A 341 -12.95 7.76 2.90
C THR A 341 -11.54 8.34 2.71
N LEU A 342 -11.38 9.66 2.57
CA LEU A 342 -10.06 10.30 2.56
C LEU A 342 -9.27 10.10 3.86
N GLU A 343 -9.93 10.19 5.02
CA GLU A 343 -9.25 9.92 6.30
C GLU A 343 -8.81 8.45 6.40
N THR A 344 -9.68 7.52 5.98
CA THR A 344 -9.34 6.10 5.89
C THR A 344 -8.13 5.84 4.98
N VAL A 345 -8.05 6.49 3.82
CA VAL A 345 -6.88 6.44 2.92
C VAL A 345 -5.61 6.92 3.64
N LYS A 346 -5.68 8.04 4.35
CA LYS A 346 -4.53 8.60 5.09
C LYS A 346 -4.03 7.63 6.16
N LEU A 347 -4.94 7.05 6.96
CA LEU A 347 -4.58 6.05 7.98
C LEU A 347 -3.99 4.78 7.33
N CYS A 348 -4.54 4.34 6.20
CA CYS A 348 -4.01 3.20 5.46
C CYS A 348 -2.58 3.47 4.95
N ARG A 349 -2.30 4.68 4.44
CA ARG A 349 -0.94 5.11 4.06
C ARG A 349 0.02 5.09 5.26
N MET A 350 -0.43 5.49 6.45
CA MET A 350 0.39 5.39 7.67
C MET A 350 0.74 3.94 7.99
N LEU A 351 -0.24 3.04 7.95
CA LEU A 351 -0.05 1.60 8.17
C LEU A 351 0.87 0.97 7.11
N MET A 352 0.64 1.23 5.83
CA MET A 352 1.49 0.74 4.74
C MET A 352 2.90 1.31 4.81
N SER A 353 3.09 2.54 5.28
CA SER A 353 4.43 3.11 5.48
C SER A 353 5.19 2.38 6.59
N THR A 354 4.52 2.03 7.69
CA THR A 354 5.08 1.16 8.72
C THR A 354 5.44 -0.22 8.16
N HIS A 355 4.56 -0.81 7.36
CA HIS A 355 4.80 -2.11 6.73
C HIS A 355 5.98 -2.08 5.74
N ILE A 356 6.08 -1.05 4.90
CA ILE A 356 7.21 -0.85 3.97
C ILE A 356 8.54 -0.76 4.74
N PHE A 357 8.57 0.00 5.83
CA PHE A 357 9.76 0.09 6.67
C PHE A 357 10.13 -1.28 7.25
N ALA A 358 9.15 -2.02 7.78
CA ALA A 358 9.36 -3.37 8.32
C ALA A 358 9.87 -4.35 7.26
N LEU A 359 9.31 -4.33 6.05
CA LEU A 359 9.73 -5.16 4.93
C LEU A 359 11.17 -4.87 4.52
N CYS A 360 11.56 -3.60 4.43
CA CYS A 360 12.94 -3.22 4.12
C CYS A 360 13.90 -3.66 5.24
N GLN A 361 13.54 -3.44 6.50
CA GLN A 361 14.31 -3.88 7.67
C GLN A 361 14.49 -5.41 7.68
N ALA A 362 13.43 -6.16 7.38
CA ALA A 362 13.47 -7.61 7.28
C ALA A 362 14.38 -8.07 6.12
N ALA A 363 14.30 -7.41 4.95
CA ALA A 363 15.15 -7.72 3.81
C ALA A 363 16.64 -7.49 4.14
N ASP A 364 16.96 -6.43 4.88
CA ASP A 364 18.31 -6.18 5.39
C ASP A 364 18.79 -7.30 6.33
N LEU A 365 17.95 -7.73 7.26
CA LEU A 365 18.24 -8.85 8.16
C LEU A 365 18.43 -10.17 7.39
N ARG A 366 17.65 -10.41 6.33
CA ARG A 366 17.85 -11.57 5.43
C ARG A 366 19.18 -11.53 4.71
N ALA A 367 19.62 -10.36 4.25
CA ALA A 367 20.94 -10.22 3.64
C ALA A 367 22.05 -10.53 4.64
N MET A 368 21.97 -10.01 5.87
CA MET A 368 22.91 -10.34 6.95
C MET A 368 22.91 -11.85 7.28
N GLU A 369 21.73 -12.49 7.30
CA GLU A 369 21.58 -13.93 7.52
C GLU A 369 22.28 -14.76 6.43
N VAL A 370 22.09 -14.41 5.15
CA VAL A 370 22.75 -15.08 4.02
C VAL A 370 24.27 -14.93 4.11
N LEU A 371 24.76 -13.73 4.39
CA LEU A 371 26.19 -13.46 4.58
C LEU A 371 26.77 -14.28 5.74
N PHE A 372 26.02 -14.39 6.84
CA PHE A 372 26.42 -15.17 8.00
C PHE A 372 26.54 -16.65 7.66
N ARG A 373 25.51 -17.22 7.04
CA ARG A 373 25.49 -18.64 6.64
C ARG A 373 26.60 -18.97 5.64
N LYS A 374 26.91 -18.06 4.71
CA LYS A 374 28.01 -18.20 3.73
C LYS A 374 29.39 -18.36 4.39
N GLN A 375 29.61 -17.78 5.58
CA GLN A 375 30.85 -17.94 6.34
C GLN A 375 30.78 -19.08 7.36
N MET A 376 29.63 -19.26 8.01
CA MET A 376 29.45 -20.23 9.08
C MET A 376 29.47 -21.68 8.59
N PHE A 377 28.90 -21.98 7.43
CA PHE A 377 28.80 -23.38 6.95
C PHE A 377 30.15 -23.96 6.52
N PRO A 378 31.01 -23.26 5.75
CA PRO A 378 32.38 -23.73 5.50
C PRO A 378 33.19 -23.86 6.78
N LEU A 379 33.04 -22.93 7.73
CA LEU A 379 33.70 -22.97 9.02
C LEU A 379 33.29 -24.20 9.83
N LEU A 380 31.98 -24.53 9.87
CA LEU A 380 31.48 -25.73 10.54
C LEU A 380 32.18 -26.97 10.00
N ARG A 381 32.34 -27.07 8.68
CA ARG A 381 33.06 -28.17 8.04
C ARG A 381 34.53 -28.19 8.46
N SER A 382 35.25 -27.09 8.25
CA SER A 382 36.69 -27.04 8.49
C SER A 382 37.05 -27.26 9.96
N GLU A 383 36.30 -26.68 10.91
CA GLU A 383 36.52 -26.90 12.34
C GLU A 383 36.23 -28.35 12.73
N THR A 384 35.20 -28.98 12.15
CA THR A 384 34.88 -30.40 12.40
C THR A 384 35.99 -31.31 11.89
N GLU A 385 36.45 -31.13 10.66
CA GLU A 385 37.54 -31.93 10.07
C GLU A 385 38.87 -31.72 10.82
N THR A 386 39.16 -30.49 11.26
CA THR A 386 40.37 -30.17 12.02
C THR A 386 40.37 -30.78 13.43
N ARG A 387 39.21 -30.78 14.12
CA ARG A 387 39.10 -31.32 15.48
C ARG A 387 39.04 -32.84 15.51
N PHE A 388 38.58 -33.47 14.43
CA PHE A 388 38.42 -34.92 14.32
C PHE A 388 39.15 -35.48 13.07
N PRO A 389 40.49 -35.33 12.98
CA PRO A 389 41.24 -35.64 11.75
C PRO A 389 41.24 -37.15 11.39
N ASN A 390 40.93 -38.01 12.36
CA ASN A 390 40.85 -39.46 12.17
C ASN A 390 39.47 -39.94 11.73
N VAL A 391 38.48 -39.05 11.65
CA VAL A 391 37.11 -39.38 11.23
C VAL A 391 36.88 -38.84 9.82
N LYS A 392 36.44 -39.70 8.92
CA LYS A 392 36.07 -39.30 7.55
C LYS A 392 34.59 -38.97 7.51
N PHE A 393 34.28 -37.68 7.45
CA PHE A 393 32.91 -37.19 7.28
C PHE A 393 32.59 -37.08 5.79
N ASP A 394 31.39 -37.50 5.40
CA ASP A 394 30.87 -37.32 4.04
C ASP A 394 29.96 -36.09 3.94
N ASP A 395 29.50 -35.81 2.72
CA ASP A 395 28.64 -34.65 2.48
C ASP A 395 27.24 -34.81 3.09
N GLU A 396 26.76 -36.04 3.29
CA GLU A 396 25.47 -36.28 3.94
C GLU A 396 25.53 -35.94 5.43
N PHE A 397 26.61 -36.30 6.12
CA PHE A 397 26.87 -35.91 7.50
C PHE A 397 26.79 -34.39 7.66
N PHE A 398 27.52 -33.64 6.81
CA PHE A 398 27.50 -32.19 6.87
C PHE A 398 26.14 -31.60 6.49
N ARG A 399 25.44 -32.18 5.52
CA ARG A 399 24.07 -31.76 5.17
C ARG A 399 23.14 -31.86 6.38
N LEU A 400 23.14 -33.00 7.08
CA LEU A 400 22.28 -33.21 8.26
C LEU A 400 22.66 -32.28 9.43
N LEU A 401 23.96 -32.12 9.68
CA LEU A 401 24.46 -31.24 10.73
C LEU A 401 24.14 -29.77 10.45
N THR A 402 24.33 -29.31 9.21
CA THR A 402 23.98 -27.95 8.77
C THR A 402 22.47 -27.71 8.84
N ASN A 403 21.64 -28.67 8.41
CA ASN A 403 20.19 -28.57 8.54
C ASN A 403 19.75 -28.38 10.00
N ARG A 404 20.37 -29.11 10.92
CA ARG A 404 20.11 -28.92 12.35
C ARG A 404 20.56 -27.55 12.84
N LEU A 405 21.74 -27.09 12.43
CA LEU A 405 22.24 -25.77 12.79
C LEU A 405 21.29 -24.65 12.34
N ILE A 406 20.74 -24.75 11.12
CA ILE A 406 19.73 -23.80 10.60
C ILE A 406 18.51 -23.74 11.54
N LEU A 407 17.96 -24.89 11.92
CA LEU A 407 16.81 -24.96 12.81
C LEU A 407 17.09 -24.33 14.18
N LEU A 408 18.25 -24.64 14.77
CA LEU A 408 18.65 -24.10 16.07
C LEU A 408 18.89 -22.58 16.02
N LEU A 409 19.49 -22.08 14.94
CA LEU A 409 19.68 -20.65 14.72
C LEU A 409 18.34 -19.93 14.59
N ASN A 410 17.41 -20.47 13.80
CA ASN A 410 16.09 -19.86 13.58
C ASN A 410 15.24 -19.86 14.87
N ALA A 411 15.36 -20.89 15.71
CA ALA A 411 14.58 -21.02 16.95
C ALA A 411 15.10 -20.18 18.12
N SER A 412 16.27 -19.55 18.00
CA SER A 412 16.97 -18.89 19.12
C SER A 412 17.14 -17.38 18.93
N THR A 413 16.42 -16.77 17.98
CA THR A 413 16.57 -15.35 17.62
C THR A 413 16.09 -14.36 18.68
N ASP A 414 15.42 -14.85 19.72
CA ASP A 414 14.94 -14.13 20.89
C ASP A 414 15.98 -14.06 22.03
N GLN A 415 17.15 -14.71 21.87
CA GLN A 415 18.24 -14.70 22.84
C GLN A 415 19.35 -13.71 22.46
N ASP A 416 19.95 -13.09 23.47
CA ASP A 416 21.17 -12.28 23.29
C ASP A 416 22.31 -13.12 22.72
N SER A 417 23.04 -12.55 21.76
CA SER A 417 23.98 -13.22 20.86
C SER A 417 25.00 -14.08 21.59
N ALA A 418 25.60 -13.59 22.68
CA ALA A 418 26.62 -14.33 23.43
C ALA A 418 26.08 -15.64 24.03
N ASN A 419 24.90 -15.58 24.67
CA ASN A 419 24.24 -16.76 25.24
C ASN A 419 23.67 -17.65 24.12
N ARG A 420 23.11 -17.02 23.09
CA ARG A 420 22.51 -17.69 21.92
C ARG A 420 23.48 -18.64 21.26
N PHE A 421 24.68 -18.19 20.89
CA PHE A 421 25.64 -19.03 20.18
C PHE A 421 26.16 -20.17 21.06
N THR A 422 26.35 -19.92 22.36
CA THR A 422 26.73 -20.97 23.32
C THR A 422 25.65 -22.06 23.39
N HIS A 423 24.38 -21.68 23.54
CA HIS A 423 23.26 -22.63 23.56
C HIS A 423 23.11 -23.38 22.24
N VAL A 424 23.11 -22.68 21.10
CA VAL A 424 22.96 -23.29 19.77
C VAL A 424 24.03 -24.35 19.53
N MET A 425 25.29 -24.06 19.83
CA MET A 425 26.38 -25.02 19.59
C MET A 425 26.38 -26.16 20.62
N SER A 426 25.94 -25.89 21.86
CA SER A 426 25.71 -26.94 22.86
C SER A 426 24.62 -27.93 22.42
N ASP A 427 23.53 -27.46 21.82
CA ASP A 427 22.46 -28.33 21.30
C ASP A 427 22.89 -29.05 20.01
N LEU A 428 23.69 -28.39 19.17
CA LEU A 428 24.25 -29.00 17.97
C LEU A 428 25.16 -30.18 18.32
N ARG A 429 25.91 -30.10 19.43
CA ARG A 429 26.75 -31.19 19.96
C ARG A 429 25.96 -32.50 20.11
N SER A 430 24.73 -32.45 20.60
CA SER A 430 23.89 -33.65 20.75
C SER A 430 23.57 -34.28 19.40
N THR A 431 23.37 -33.47 18.37
CA THR A 431 23.12 -33.96 17.00
C THR A 431 24.39 -34.51 16.37
N PHE A 432 25.53 -33.85 16.58
CA PHE A 432 26.83 -34.34 16.15
C PHE A 432 27.09 -35.75 16.70
N LEU A 433 26.89 -35.96 18.01
CA LEU A 433 27.04 -37.28 18.65
C LEU A 433 26.10 -38.33 18.04
N ALA A 434 24.81 -38.01 17.90
CA ALA A 434 23.84 -38.92 17.30
C ALA A 434 24.18 -39.30 15.84
N LEU A 435 24.78 -38.38 15.07
CA LEU A 435 25.25 -38.67 13.72
C LEU A 435 26.48 -39.58 13.71
N LEU A 436 27.39 -39.47 14.69
CA LEU A 436 28.52 -40.39 14.83
C LEU A 436 28.09 -41.81 15.15
N ASP A 437 27.03 -41.99 15.93
CA ASP A 437 26.48 -43.32 16.27
C ASP A 437 25.95 -44.08 15.04
N ASN A 438 25.63 -43.36 13.95
CA ASN A 438 25.18 -43.96 12.70
C ASN A 438 26.34 -44.46 11.81
N PHE A 439 27.60 -44.27 12.22
CA PHE A 439 28.74 -44.78 11.45
C PHE A 439 28.83 -46.31 11.56
N PRO A 440 29.26 -47.02 10.49
CA PRO A 440 29.39 -48.49 10.51
C PRO A 440 30.31 -49.02 11.60
N ALA A 441 31.32 -48.23 11.97
CA ALA A 441 32.13 -48.42 13.17
C ALA A 441 32.18 -47.06 13.89
N THR A 442 31.71 -47.03 15.14
CA THR A 442 31.69 -45.80 15.94
C THR A 442 33.11 -45.26 16.09
N PRO A 443 33.41 -44.05 15.60
CA PRO A 443 34.74 -43.49 15.71
C PRO A 443 35.07 -43.15 17.16
N GLU A 444 36.30 -43.47 17.60
CA GLU A 444 36.79 -43.06 18.92
C GLU A 444 37.06 -41.55 18.92
N VAL A 445 36.15 -40.79 19.53
CA VAL A 445 36.26 -39.34 19.70
C VAL A 445 36.40 -38.98 21.18
N SER A 446 37.35 -38.11 21.51
CA SER A 446 37.54 -37.66 22.89
C SER A 446 36.45 -36.67 23.31
N ILE A 447 35.89 -36.85 24.51
CA ILE A 447 34.99 -35.87 25.15
C ILE A 447 35.62 -34.48 25.18
N LYS A 448 36.94 -34.40 25.39
CA LYS A 448 37.68 -33.13 25.37
C LYS A 448 37.62 -32.47 23.99
N ALA A 449 37.84 -33.23 22.91
CA ALA A 449 37.78 -32.71 21.55
C ALA A 449 36.36 -32.22 21.19
N ILE A 450 35.32 -32.94 21.62
CA ILE A 450 33.92 -32.52 21.46
C ILE A 450 33.64 -31.24 22.25
N SER A 451 34.19 -31.12 23.46
CA SER A 451 34.06 -29.92 24.28
C SER A 451 34.71 -28.71 23.61
N GLU A 452 35.94 -28.87 23.12
CA GLU A 452 36.67 -27.80 22.42
C GLU A 452 35.99 -27.41 21.10
N TRP A 453 35.46 -28.38 20.35
CA TRP A 453 34.78 -28.15 19.06
C TRP A 453 33.56 -27.23 19.19
N HIS A 454 32.62 -27.53 20.08
CA HIS A 454 31.40 -26.70 20.19
C HIS A 454 31.68 -25.31 20.79
N VAL A 455 32.67 -25.19 21.70
CA VAL A 455 33.11 -23.90 22.24
C VAL A 455 33.75 -23.04 21.14
N ALA A 456 34.65 -23.62 20.33
CA ALA A 456 35.28 -22.91 19.23
C ALA A 456 34.24 -22.44 18.19
N LEU A 457 33.28 -23.29 17.82
CA LEU A 457 32.19 -22.92 16.93
C LEU A 457 31.32 -21.78 17.49
N ALA A 458 31.05 -21.78 18.81
CA ALA A 458 30.26 -20.74 19.44
C ALA A 458 30.98 -19.39 19.38
N GLU A 459 32.26 -19.36 19.74
CA GLU A 459 33.08 -18.15 19.68
C GLU A 459 33.22 -17.63 18.25
N HIS A 460 33.52 -18.51 17.30
CA HIS A 460 33.69 -18.12 15.90
C HIS A 460 32.37 -17.63 15.29
N GLY A 461 31.27 -18.35 15.55
CA GLY A 461 29.93 -17.97 15.11
C GLY A 461 29.52 -16.59 15.63
N LEU A 462 29.73 -16.34 16.93
CA LEU A 462 29.47 -15.02 17.53
C LEU A 462 30.31 -13.92 16.85
N ARG A 463 31.61 -14.15 16.64
CA ARG A 463 32.49 -13.17 15.98
C ARG A 463 32.04 -12.85 14.56
N ILE A 464 31.71 -13.88 13.76
CA ILE A 464 31.20 -13.68 12.39
C ILE A 464 29.87 -12.91 12.42
N PHE A 465 28.95 -13.28 13.31
CA PHE A 465 27.63 -12.66 13.42
C PHE A 465 27.70 -11.16 13.76
N LEU A 466 28.56 -10.79 14.71
CA LEU A 466 28.78 -9.41 15.10
C LEU A 466 29.50 -8.62 14.00
N ALA A 467 30.54 -9.20 13.38
CA ALA A 467 31.28 -8.55 12.31
C ALA A 467 30.40 -8.21 11.09
N ILE A 468 29.48 -9.10 10.72
CA ILE A 468 28.55 -8.86 9.61
C ILE A 468 27.58 -7.73 9.94
N ARG A 469 26.99 -7.70 11.13
CA ARG A 469 26.11 -6.60 11.56
C ARG A 469 26.83 -5.27 11.65
N GLU A 470 28.10 -5.30 12.04
CA GLU A 470 28.91 -4.09 12.14
C GLU A 470 29.23 -3.50 10.76
N SER A 471 29.54 -4.37 9.79
CA SER A 471 30.00 -3.98 8.45
C SER A 471 28.90 -3.90 7.38
N TYR A 472 27.66 -4.31 7.70
CA TYR A 472 26.57 -4.31 6.72
C TYR A 472 26.21 -2.90 6.25
N VAL A 473 26.15 -2.72 4.92
CA VAL A 473 25.77 -1.47 4.28
C VAL A 473 24.53 -1.69 3.41
N PRO A 474 23.36 -1.12 3.78
CA PRO A 474 22.14 -1.20 2.98
C PRO A 474 22.33 -0.62 1.58
N GLY A 475 21.72 -1.22 0.57
CA GLY A 475 21.83 -0.77 -0.83
C GLY A 475 23.19 -1.00 -1.52
N SER A 476 24.17 -1.60 -0.84
CA SER A 476 25.41 -2.06 -1.48
C SER A 476 25.16 -3.20 -2.48
N PRO A 477 26.10 -3.51 -3.39
CA PRO A 477 25.97 -4.67 -4.27
C PRO A 477 25.71 -5.97 -3.51
N ASP A 478 26.17 -6.13 -2.27
CA ASP A 478 25.96 -7.34 -1.46
C ASP A 478 24.80 -7.22 -0.46
N SER A 479 23.91 -6.24 -0.68
CA SER A 479 22.71 -6.00 0.13
C SER A 479 21.49 -6.82 -0.31
N ALA A 480 20.37 -6.58 0.36
CA ALA A 480 19.08 -7.21 0.08
C ALA A 480 18.61 -7.11 -1.39
N VAL A 481 19.06 -6.11 -2.16
CA VAL A 481 18.68 -5.91 -3.57
C VAL A 481 18.87 -7.17 -4.42
N LYS A 482 19.97 -7.92 -4.22
CA LYS A 482 20.25 -9.16 -4.98
C LYS A 482 19.36 -10.34 -4.61
N LEU A 483 18.70 -10.28 -3.45
CA LEU A 483 17.87 -11.36 -2.93
C LEU A 483 16.39 -11.17 -3.31
N LEU A 484 16.01 -9.94 -3.64
CA LEU A 484 14.65 -9.56 -3.99
C LEU A 484 14.40 -9.72 -5.48
N GLY A 485 13.16 -10.02 -5.84
CA GLY A 485 12.64 -9.95 -7.20
C GLY A 485 12.43 -8.49 -7.60
N ARG A 486 11.25 -8.19 -8.16
CA ARG A 486 10.95 -6.82 -8.62
C ARG A 486 10.74 -5.82 -7.47
N THR A 487 10.52 -6.30 -6.25
CA THR A 487 10.43 -5.45 -5.04
C THR A 487 11.76 -4.77 -4.68
N SER A 488 12.87 -5.20 -5.27
CA SER A 488 14.17 -4.51 -5.22
C SER A 488 14.06 -3.03 -5.63
N ALA A 489 13.16 -2.69 -6.54
CA ALA A 489 12.88 -1.31 -6.93
C ALA A 489 12.29 -0.48 -5.77
N LEU A 490 11.31 -1.03 -5.04
CA LEU A 490 10.72 -0.36 -3.88
C LEU A 490 11.74 -0.26 -2.74
N TYR A 491 12.51 -1.32 -2.48
CA TYR A 491 13.60 -1.30 -1.52
C TYR A 491 14.63 -0.22 -1.86
N SER A 492 15.03 -0.10 -3.13
CA SER A 492 16.02 0.88 -3.60
C SER A 492 15.48 2.31 -3.52
N PHE A 493 14.19 2.51 -3.81
CA PHE A 493 13.53 3.78 -3.60
C PHE A 493 13.54 4.19 -2.12
N VAL A 494 13.23 3.26 -1.21
CA VAL A 494 13.17 3.53 0.24
C VAL A 494 14.57 3.77 0.83
N ARG A 495 15.52 2.86 0.62
CA ARG A 495 16.88 2.96 1.18
C ARG A 495 17.74 4.01 0.47
N GLY A 496 17.56 4.18 -0.83
CA GLY A 496 18.33 5.09 -1.67
C GLY A 496 17.69 6.47 -1.80
N GLU A 497 16.63 6.58 -2.60
CA GLU A 497 16.03 7.88 -2.96
C GLU A 497 15.45 8.62 -1.74
N LEU A 498 14.74 7.93 -0.86
CA LEU A 498 14.19 8.51 0.37
C LEU A 498 15.21 8.59 1.51
N GLY A 499 16.35 7.89 1.40
CA GLY A 499 17.37 7.84 2.44
C GLY A 499 16.85 7.32 3.79
N VAL A 500 15.97 6.32 3.76
CA VAL A 500 15.42 5.68 4.96
C VAL A 500 16.45 4.73 5.54
N LYS A 501 16.90 4.99 6.78
CA LYS A 501 18.00 4.23 7.41
C LYS A 501 17.52 2.91 8.01
N VAL A 502 18.43 1.92 8.06
CA VAL A 502 18.26 0.72 8.91
C VAL A 502 18.30 1.16 10.37
N HIS A 503 17.43 0.59 11.18
CA HIS A 503 17.49 0.77 12.63
C HIS A 503 18.38 -0.30 13.25
N TYR A 504 19.44 0.09 13.95
CA TYR A 504 20.44 -0.81 14.51
C TYR A 504 20.21 -1.16 15.99
N GLY A 505 19.33 -0.44 16.69
CA GLY A 505 19.18 -0.54 18.14
C GLY A 505 20.38 0.04 18.89
N ASN A 506 21.13 0.94 18.26
CA ASN A 506 22.38 1.49 18.79
C ASN A 506 22.43 3.00 18.56
N ALA A 507 22.43 3.77 19.66
CA ALA A 507 22.43 5.23 19.63
C ALA A 507 23.60 5.86 18.85
N SER A 508 24.74 5.17 18.70
CA SER A 508 25.87 5.66 17.90
C SER A 508 25.64 5.53 16.39
N LYS A 509 24.78 4.60 15.95
CA LYS A 509 24.42 4.37 14.54
C LYS A 509 23.09 5.00 14.16
N ASP A 510 22.14 4.99 15.09
CA ASP A 510 20.77 5.47 14.89
C ASP A 510 20.68 6.98 15.16
N SER A 511 21.02 7.78 14.15
CA SER A 511 20.93 9.25 14.22
C SER A 511 19.49 9.80 14.27
N THR A 512 18.49 8.95 14.02
CA THR A 512 17.07 9.29 13.86
C THR A 512 16.18 8.23 14.46
N ALA A 513 15.00 8.62 14.96
CA ALA A 513 14.03 7.68 15.50
C ALA A 513 13.30 6.93 14.36
N ILE A 514 12.83 5.70 14.65
CA ILE A 514 12.04 4.90 13.70
C ILE A 514 10.85 5.68 13.13
N GLY A 515 10.13 6.45 13.97
CA GLY A 515 9.01 7.27 13.53
C GLY A 515 9.39 8.35 12.51
N THR A 516 10.61 8.90 12.59
CA THR A 516 11.15 9.84 11.59
C THR A 516 11.37 9.13 10.26
N GLU A 517 11.92 7.93 10.29
CA GLU A 517 12.21 7.11 9.11
C GLU A 517 10.93 6.62 8.41
N ILE A 518 9.95 6.11 9.17
CA ILE A 518 8.60 5.80 8.66
C ILE A 518 7.93 7.06 8.10
N GLY A 519 8.14 8.21 8.77
CA GLY A 519 7.64 9.50 8.33
C GLY A 519 8.10 9.87 6.91
N LYS A 520 9.35 9.57 6.53
CA LYS A 520 9.84 9.82 5.15
C LYS A 520 9.03 9.02 4.12
N VAL A 521 8.77 7.74 4.39
CA VAL A 521 7.91 6.90 3.53
C VAL A 521 6.49 7.45 3.47
N PHE A 522 5.93 7.87 4.61
CA PHE A 522 4.60 8.49 4.65
C PHE A 522 4.50 9.74 3.78
N HIS A 523 5.53 10.59 3.78
CA HIS A 523 5.55 11.80 2.96
C HIS A 523 5.67 11.49 1.46
N ALA A 524 6.34 10.40 1.08
CA ALA A 524 6.44 9.98 -0.32
C ALA A 524 5.07 9.67 -0.95
N TRP A 525 4.10 9.17 -0.18
CA TRP A 525 2.72 8.97 -0.66
C TRP A 525 2.00 10.25 -1.08
N LYS A 526 2.49 11.43 -0.64
CA LYS A 526 1.94 12.74 -1.04
C LYS A 526 2.50 13.22 -2.38
N THR A 527 3.44 12.48 -2.96
CA THR A 527 4.09 12.79 -4.23
C THR A 527 3.70 11.75 -5.29
N PRO A 528 3.70 12.09 -6.59
CA PRO A 528 3.46 11.13 -7.66
C PRO A 528 4.47 9.98 -7.67
N ARG A 529 5.69 10.23 -7.18
CA ARG A 529 6.82 9.32 -7.25
C ARG A 529 6.56 7.93 -6.64
N MET A 530 5.83 7.87 -5.52
CA MET A 530 5.46 6.58 -4.91
C MET A 530 4.60 5.74 -5.86
N ALA A 531 3.61 6.34 -6.52
CA ALA A 531 2.75 5.63 -7.46
C ALA A 531 3.54 5.17 -8.70
N GLU A 532 4.43 6.01 -9.22
CA GLU A 532 5.32 5.66 -10.34
C GLU A 532 6.19 4.44 -10.05
N VAL A 533 6.79 4.37 -8.85
CA VAL A 533 7.60 3.22 -8.44
C VAL A 533 6.76 1.96 -8.35
N LEU A 534 5.58 2.04 -7.71
CA LEU A 534 4.68 0.89 -7.54
C LEU A 534 4.16 0.35 -8.89
N VAL A 535 3.77 1.24 -9.80
CA VAL A 535 3.31 0.85 -11.14
C VAL A 535 4.46 0.31 -11.98
N GLY A 536 5.66 0.91 -11.92
CA GLY A 536 6.85 0.41 -12.62
C GLY A 536 7.25 -1.02 -12.20
N ILE A 537 6.99 -1.39 -10.95
CA ILE A 537 7.18 -2.78 -10.48
C ILE A 537 6.24 -3.75 -11.20
N LEU A 538 5.04 -3.33 -11.60
CA LEU A 538 4.07 -4.18 -12.31
C LEU A 538 4.20 -4.10 -13.84
N ASP A 539 4.64 -2.98 -14.39
CA ASP A 539 4.66 -2.72 -15.85
C ASP A 539 5.86 -3.35 -16.59
N GLY A 540 6.85 -3.88 -15.89
CA GLY A 540 8.02 -4.49 -16.54
C GLY A 540 9.18 -3.53 -16.84
N GLN A 541 9.01 -2.21 -16.72
CA GLN A 541 10.10 -1.24 -16.94
C GLN A 541 11.04 -1.15 -15.72
N ASP A 542 12.36 -1.19 -15.95
CA ASP A 542 13.36 -1.00 -14.91
C ASP A 542 13.20 0.38 -14.25
N ALA A 543 12.82 0.41 -12.97
CA ALA A 543 12.67 1.63 -12.18
C ALA A 543 13.98 2.42 -11.98
N SER A 544 15.11 1.89 -12.45
CA SER A 544 16.44 2.53 -12.45
C SER A 544 16.67 3.44 -13.67
N ALA A 545 15.78 3.45 -14.66
CA ALA A 545 15.88 4.39 -15.77
C ALA A 545 15.38 5.78 -15.35
N PRO A 546 16.11 6.87 -15.66
CA PRO A 546 15.64 8.21 -15.37
C PRO A 546 14.31 8.46 -16.08
N VAL A 547 13.31 8.92 -15.34
CA VAL A 547 12.03 9.38 -15.86
C VAL A 547 12.33 10.56 -16.79
N THR A 548 12.37 10.29 -18.09
CA THR A 548 12.38 11.36 -19.08
C THR A 548 10.97 11.95 -19.09
N ASN A 549 10.85 13.24 -18.76
CA ASN A 549 9.64 14.02 -18.97
C ASN A 549 9.36 14.14 -20.48
N GLY A 550 8.88 13.06 -21.06
CA GLY A 550 8.43 12.97 -22.44
C GLY A 550 6.93 12.93 -22.46
N VAL A 551 6.29 14.09 -22.62
CA VAL A 551 4.92 14.19 -23.10
C VAL A 551 4.87 13.49 -24.46
N LYS A 552 4.56 12.19 -24.47
CA LYS A 552 4.10 11.53 -25.70
C LYS A 552 2.74 12.13 -26.01
N LYS A 553 2.73 13.06 -26.98
CA LYS A 553 1.54 13.47 -27.70
C LYS A 553 0.78 12.21 -28.14
N VAL A 554 -0.32 11.93 -27.47
CA VAL A 554 -1.36 11.06 -28.01
C VAL A 554 -1.87 11.74 -29.27
N GLN A 555 -1.52 11.19 -30.43
CA GLN A 555 -2.21 11.54 -31.67
C GLN A 555 -3.62 10.99 -31.55
N ASN A 556 -4.60 11.91 -31.52
CA ASN A 556 -6.01 11.61 -31.67
C ASN A 556 -6.25 10.89 -33.00
N GLY A 557 -6.54 9.59 -32.93
CA GLY A 557 -7.26 8.86 -33.97
C GLY A 557 -8.72 8.76 -33.56
N ASN A 558 -9.54 9.69 -34.06
CA ASN A 558 -11.00 9.60 -33.98
C ASN A 558 -11.48 8.31 -34.66
N GLY A 559 -12.23 7.50 -33.93
CA GLY A 559 -12.88 6.30 -34.44
C GLY A 559 -14.05 5.89 -33.54
N HIS A 560 -15.05 6.76 -33.40
CA HIS A 560 -16.34 6.39 -32.84
C HIS A 560 -17.02 5.36 -33.77
N ALA A 561 -17.20 4.13 -33.28
CA ALA A 561 -18.17 3.21 -33.84
C ALA A 561 -19.39 3.15 -32.89
N ASN A 562 -20.47 3.79 -33.32
CA ASN A 562 -21.80 3.72 -32.72
C ASN A 562 -22.35 2.30 -32.85
N GLY A 563 -22.57 1.61 -31.72
CA GLY A 563 -23.34 0.37 -31.67
C GLY A 563 -24.82 0.66 -31.35
N HIS A 564 -25.61 0.96 -32.38
CA HIS A 564 -27.06 0.83 -32.29
C HIS A 564 -27.49 -0.57 -32.71
N ALA A 565 -28.33 -1.18 -31.90
CA ALA A 565 -29.04 -2.42 -32.18
C ALA A 565 -29.96 -2.28 -33.40
N ASN A 566 -30.11 -3.37 -34.16
CA ASN A 566 -31.38 -3.83 -34.72
C ASN A 566 -31.23 -5.29 -35.15
N GLY A 567 -32.12 -6.15 -34.63
CA GLY A 567 -32.24 -7.54 -35.05
C GLY A 567 -32.94 -7.69 -36.38
N SER A 568 -32.67 -8.80 -37.07
CA SER A 568 -33.65 -9.61 -37.80
C SER A 568 -32.95 -10.80 -38.46
N GLY A 569 -33.63 -11.96 -38.45
CA GLY A 569 -33.61 -12.90 -39.56
C GLY A 569 -32.52 -13.98 -39.59
N GLY A 570 -32.84 -15.12 -38.98
CA GLY A 570 -32.88 -16.45 -39.60
C GLY A 570 -31.81 -16.90 -40.62
N GLY A 571 -31.25 -18.08 -40.37
CA GLY A 571 -30.62 -18.89 -41.42
C GLY A 571 -29.75 -20.01 -40.88
N TYR A 572 -30.31 -21.22 -40.79
CA TYR A 572 -29.56 -22.48 -40.76
C TYR A 572 -28.53 -22.54 -41.90
N VAL A 573 -27.41 -23.26 -41.72
CA VAL A 573 -27.10 -24.58 -42.35
C VAL A 573 -25.66 -24.99 -41.98
N ASN A 574 -25.56 -26.24 -41.50
CA ASN A 574 -24.42 -27.15 -41.29
C ASN A 574 -23.33 -26.85 -40.26
#